data_AF-A0A535Q1D2-F1
#
_entry.id   AF-A0A535Q1D2-F1
#
_cell.length_a   1.000
_cell.length_b   1.000
_cell.length_c   1.000
_cell.angle_alpha   90.00
_cell.angle_beta   90.00
_cell.angle_gamma   90.00
#
_symmetry.space_group_name_H-M   'P 1'
#
loop_
_entity.id
_entity.type
_entity.pdbx_description
1 polymer ?
#
loop_
_entity_poly.entity_id
_entity_poly.type
_entity_poly.pdbx_seq_one_letter_code
_entity_poly.pdbx_strand_id
1 'polypeptide(L)'
;MSTSVREVRSAKQAEQEDLFFGQTVILWARWSVIVAGIVLVLWTSTDVSLLTRTMPFFLVLMAVNFFLHGRYVMGSPLNRTAVVVASAVDLILITAIIVLWPGSHGLDNQFFVLYFPVVFAFALVFTRQVEAAYTGLAMVAYAAACFLTGTVHISAGNDFKLLVMRLIVIAAMGFLGNYYFRIQRDRLARASRSRTAA
;
A
#
# COMPACT_ATOMS: atom_id res chain seq x y z
N MET A 1 13.24 -34.88 36.33
CA MET A 1 14.11 -34.44 35.22
C MET A 1 13.21 -34.26 34.00
N SER A 2 12.69 -33.04 33.82
CA SER A 2 11.74 -32.70 32.75
C SER A 2 12.54 -32.19 31.55
N THR A 3 12.49 -32.94 30.46
CA THR A 3 13.13 -32.59 29.19
C THR A 3 12.38 -31.41 28.58
N SER A 4 12.90 -30.18 28.75
CA SER A 4 12.37 -29.03 28.02
C SER A 4 12.64 -29.24 26.53
N VAL A 5 11.61 -29.60 25.78
CA VAL A 5 11.67 -29.68 24.32
C VAL A 5 12.05 -28.29 23.82
N ARG A 6 13.32 -28.14 23.41
CA ARG A 6 13.85 -26.93 22.79
C ARG A 6 13.24 -26.88 21.39
N GLU A 7 12.03 -26.34 21.26
CA GLU A 7 11.36 -26.21 19.97
C GLU A 7 12.23 -25.35 19.05
N VAL A 8 12.90 -26.00 18.12
CA VAL A 8 13.53 -25.35 16.97
C VAL A 8 12.39 -24.77 16.15
N ARG A 9 12.16 -23.47 16.32
CA ARG A 9 11.12 -22.71 15.63
C ARG A 9 11.17 -23.05 14.13
N SER A 10 10.12 -23.67 13.60
CA SER A 10 10.10 -24.07 12.20
C SER A 10 10.09 -22.83 11.31
N ALA A 11 10.78 -22.87 10.16
CA ALA A 11 10.78 -21.77 9.18
C ALA A 11 9.35 -21.35 8.78
N LYS A 12 8.40 -22.30 8.82
CA LYS A 12 6.96 -22.05 8.58
C LYS A 12 6.29 -21.21 9.68
N GLN A 13 6.67 -21.39 10.95
CA GLN A 13 6.14 -20.59 12.06
C GLN A 13 6.65 -19.15 12.03
N ALA A 14 7.93 -18.97 11.66
CA ALA A 14 8.51 -17.63 11.47
C ALA A 14 7.83 -16.87 10.31
N GLU A 15 7.51 -17.56 9.21
CA GLU A 15 6.79 -16.98 8.07
C GLU A 15 5.33 -16.60 8.43
N GLN A 16 4.67 -17.40 9.28
CA GLN A 16 3.32 -17.11 9.78
C GLN A 16 3.26 -15.93 10.75
N GLU A 17 4.26 -15.76 11.61
CA GLU A 17 4.35 -14.61 12.51
C GLU A 17 4.71 -13.32 11.76
N ASP A 18 5.63 -13.38 10.79
CA ASP A 18 5.93 -12.26 9.88
C ASP A 18 4.65 -11.81 9.14
N LEU A 19 3.82 -12.78 8.70
CA LEU A 19 2.50 -12.50 8.12
C LEU A 19 1.53 -11.88 9.13
N PHE A 20 1.54 -12.31 10.40
CA PHE A 20 0.63 -11.80 11.44
C PHE A 20 0.95 -10.37 11.87
N PHE A 21 2.24 -10.05 12.06
CA PHE A 21 2.68 -8.67 12.33
C PHE A 21 2.51 -7.77 11.10
N GLY A 22 2.82 -8.27 9.91
CA GLY A 22 2.56 -7.58 8.65
C GLY A 22 1.07 -7.27 8.47
N GLN A 23 0.17 -8.21 8.79
CA GLN A 23 -1.28 -8.05 8.64
C GLN A 23 -1.84 -6.84 9.38
N THR A 24 -1.40 -6.59 10.61
CA THR A 24 -1.88 -5.43 11.38
C THR A 24 -1.44 -4.13 10.71
N VAL A 25 -0.18 -4.03 10.28
CA VAL A 25 0.33 -2.82 9.62
C VAL A 25 -0.32 -2.61 8.25
N ILE A 26 -0.58 -3.67 7.48
CA ILE A 26 -1.35 -3.58 6.23
C ILE A 26 -2.73 -3.00 6.50
N LEU A 27 -3.44 -3.50 7.51
CA LEU A 27 -4.79 -3.03 7.84
C LEU A 27 -4.78 -1.54 8.16
N TRP A 28 -3.85 -1.09 8.99
CA TRP A 28 -3.72 0.33 9.34
C TRP A 28 -3.31 1.20 8.15
N ALA A 29 -2.39 0.73 7.31
CA ALA A 29 -2.00 1.45 6.10
C ALA A 29 -3.17 1.56 5.11
N ARG A 30 -4.05 0.57 5.05
CA ARG A 30 -5.25 0.65 4.21
C ARG A 30 -6.30 1.60 4.78
N TRP A 31 -6.48 1.64 6.10
CA TRP A 31 -7.32 2.65 6.74
C TRP A 31 -6.78 4.08 6.55
N SER A 32 -5.45 4.26 6.48
CA SER A 32 -4.87 5.57 6.20
C SER A 32 -5.16 6.06 4.76
N VAL A 33 -5.29 5.16 3.77
CA VAL A 33 -5.79 5.51 2.41
C VAL A 33 -7.18 6.13 2.49
N ILE A 34 -8.10 5.48 3.21
CA ILE A 34 -9.48 5.92 3.33
C ILE A 34 -9.53 7.28 4.04
N VAL A 35 -8.84 7.41 5.18
CA VAL A 35 -8.79 8.65 5.95
C VAL A 35 -8.16 9.78 5.14
N ALA A 36 -7.01 9.55 4.51
CA ALA A 36 -6.33 10.54 3.68
C ALA A 36 -7.21 10.98 2.50
N GLY A 37 -7.87 10.02 1.84
CA GLY A 37 -8.78 10.32 0.74
C GLY A 37 -10.00 11.13 1.20
N ILE A 38 -10.62 10.79 2.33
CA ILE A 38 -11.73 11.58 2.90
C ILE A 38 -11.26 13.00 3.21
N VAL A 39 -10.12 13.16 3.87
CA VAL A 39 -9.56 14.48 4.19
C VAL A 39 -9.31 15.29 2.92
N LEU A 40 -8.68 14.70 1.90
CA LEU A 40 -8.42 15.36 0.63
C LEU A 40 -9.70 15.75 -0.10
N VAL A 41 -10.72 14.89 -0.11
CA VAL A 41 -12.02 15.20 -0.70
C VAL A 41 -12.70 16.37 0.00
N LEU A 42 -12.73 16.35 1.33
CA LEU A 42 -13.34 17.43 2.11
C LEU A 42 -12.55 18.74 1.95
N TRP A 43 -11.22 18.65 1.82
CA TRP A 43 -10.35 19.79 1.61
C TRP A 43 -10.50 20.42 0.21
N THR A 44 -10.67 19.58 -0.82
CA THR A 44 -10.70 20.03 -2.23
C THR A 44 -12.11 20.29 -2.75
N SER A 45 -13.15 19.86 -2.04
CA SER A 45 -14.53 20.03 -2.49
C SER A 45 -15.01 21.46 -2.30
N THR A 46 -15.38 22.10 -3.41
CA THR A 46 -16.08 23.38 -3.43
C THR A 46 -17.59 23.23 -3.42
N ASP A 47 -18.09 22.04 -3.81
CA ASP A 47 -19.52 21.80 -4.06
C ASP A 47 -19.98 20.44 -3.53
N VAL A 48 -21.21 20.39 -3.01
CA VAL A 48 -21.87 19.16 -2.54
C VAL A 48 -22.08 18.14 -3.67
N SER A 49 -22.21 18.63 -4.91
CA SER A 49 -22.36 17.77 -6.08
C SER A 49 -21.09 16.98 -6.39
N LEU A 50 -19.91 17.58 -6.20
CA LEU A 50 -18.61 16.91 -6.35
C LEU A 50 -18.44 15.82 -5.27
N LEU A 51 -18.78 16.14 -4.01
CA LEU A 51 -18.81 15.16 -2.92
C LEU A 51 -19.66 13.94 -3.29
N THR A 52 -20.89 14.17 -3.75
CA THR A 52 -21.84 13.10 -4.09
C THR A 52 -21.32 12.21 -5.23
N ARG A 53 -20.72 12.80 -6.28
CA ARG A 53 -20.16 12.04 -7.41
C ARG A 53 -18.93 11.20 -7.03
N THR A 54 -18.23 11.57 -5.98
CA THR A 54 -16.99 10.89 -5.55
C THR A 54 -17.24 9.76 -4.55
N MET A 55 -18.38 9.77 -3.86
CA MET A 55 -18.78 8.73 -2.90
C MET A 55 -18.63 7.29 -3.40
N PRO A 56 -18.98 6.93 -4.66
CA PRO A 56 -18.83 5.55 -5.13
C PRO A 56 -17.40 5.01 -5.02
N PHE A 57 -16.36 5.81 -5.31
CA PHE A 57 -14.97 5.38 -5.19
C PHE A 57 -14.60 5.02 -3.74
N PHE A 58 -15.04 5.86 -2.80
CA PHE A 58 -14.82 5.64 -1.37
C PHE A 58 -15.62 4.46 -0.84
N LEU A 59 -16.86 4.27 -1.29
CA LEU A 59 -17.68 3.13 -0.89
C LEU A 59 -17.06 1.81 -1.35
N VAL A 60 -16.52 1.74 -2.57
CA VAL A 60 -15.82 0.54 -3.04
C VAL A 60 -14.54 0.30 -2.25
N LEU A 61 -13.71 1.34 -2.05
CA LEU A 61 -12.51 1.24 -1.21
C LEU A 61 -12.87 0.77 0.21
N MET A 62 -13.88 1.37 0.83
CA MET A 62 -14.35 1.02 2.17
C MET A 62 -14.88 -0.41 2.23
N ALA A 63 -15.70 -0.84 1.27
CA ALA A 63 -16.27 -2.18 1.26
C ALA A 63 -15.19 -3.27 1.17
N VAL A 64 -14.22 -3.09 0.26
CA VAL A 64 -13.08 -4.01 0.09
C VAL A 64 -12.24 -4.07 1.36
N ASN A 65 -11.96 -2.90 1.95
CA ASN A 65 -11.17 -2.81 3.18
C ASN A 65 -11.89 -3.40 4.39
N PHE A 66 -13.19 -3.13 4.52
CA PHE A 66 -14.01 -3.64 5.60
C PHE A 66 -14.18 -5.15 5.52
N PHE A 67 -14.33 -5.72 4.32
CA PHE A 67 -14.38 -7.17 4.13
C PHE A 67 -13.09 -7.86 4.60
N LEU A 68 -11.93 -7.32 4.25
CA LEU A 68 -10.64 -7.87 4.66
C LEU A 68 -10.41 -7.70 6.17
N HIS A 69 -10.78 -6.54 6.72
CA HIS A 69 -10.72 -6.30 8.16
C HIS A 69 -11.64 -7.25 8.94
N GLY A 70 -12.87 -7.46 8.45
CA GLY A 70 -13.82 -8.42 9.04
C GLY A 70 -13.27 -9.84 9.04
N ARG A 71 -12.63 -10.29 7.95
CA ARG A 71 -11.98 -11.60 7.92
C ARG A 71 -10.82 -11.72 8.90
N TYR A 72 -10.04 -10.65 9.07
CA TYR A 72 -8.99 -10.60 10.09
C TYR A 72 -9.56 -10.71 11.52
N VAL A 73 -10.58 -9.93 11.84
CA VAL A 73 -11.24 -9.94 13.17
C VAL A 73 -11.88 -11.29 13.48
N MET A 74 -12.41 -11.97 12.47
CA MET A 74 -12.97 -13.33 12.59
C MET A 74 -11.90 -14.44 12.74
N GLY A 75 -10.62 -14.09 12.94
CA GLY A 75 -9.54 -15.06 13.16
C GLY A 75 -9.21 -15.91 11.94
N SER A 76 -9.74 -15.57 10.76
CA SER A 76 -9.41 -16.24 9.52
C SER A 76 -8.08 -15.69 9.01
N PRO A 77 -7.00 -16.50 8.95
CA PRO A 77 -5.71 -16.01 8.49
C PRO A 77 -5.86 -15.45 7.07
N LEU A 78 -5.51 -14.17 6.86
CA LEU A 78 -5.45 -13.62 5.52
C LEU A 78 -4.36 -14.38 4.76
N ASN A 79 -4.80 -15.20 3.80
CA ASN A 79 -3.88 -15.85 2.89
C ASN A 79 -3.18 -14.80 2.02
N ARG A 80 -1.96 -15.12 1.56
CA ARG A 80 -1.15 -14.25 0.71
C ARG A 80 -1.93 -13.76 -0.52
N THR A 81 -2.75 -14.64 -1.09
CA THR A 81 -3.63 -14.33 -2.24
C THR A 81 -4.61 -13.20 -1.95
N ALA A 82 -5.24 -13.17 -0.78
CA ALA A 82 -6.16 -12.10 -0.40
C ALA A 82 -5.45 -10.74 -0.35
N VAL A 83 -4.23 -10.70 0.19
CA VAL A 83 -3.43 -9.46 0.23
C VAL A 83 -3.07 -9.00 -1.17
N VAL A 84 -2.67 -9.91 -2.08
CA VAL A 84 -2.37 -9.56 -3.48
C VAL A 84 -3.60 -9.00 -4.17
N VAL A 85 -4.74 -9.69 -4.09
CA VAL A 85 -6.00 -9.25 -4.73
C VAL A 85 -6.43 -7.89 -4.19
N ALA A 86 -6.38 -7.72 -2.86
CA ALA A 86 -6.71 -6.45 -2.22
C ALA A 86 -5.83 -5.29 -2.68
N SER A 87 -4.52 -5.53 -2.80
CA SER A 87 -3.55 -4.52 -3.23
C SER A 87 -3.69 -4.21 -4.72
N ALA A 88 -4.08 -5.18 -5.55
CA ALA A 88 -4.42 -4.96 -6.95
C ALA A 88 -5.68 -4.11 -7.08
N VAL A 89 -6.72 -4.38 -6.27
CA VAL A 89 -7.95 -3.59 -6.24
C VAL A 89 -7.67 -2.15 -5.82
N ASP A 90 -6.86 -1.92 -4.78
CA ASP A 90 -6.49 -0.54 -4.39
C ASP A 90 -5.76 0.18 -5.52
N LEU A 91 -4.81 -0.49 -6.17
CA LEU A 91 -4.05 0.09 -7.26
C LEU A 91 -4.97 0.51 -8.42
N ILE A 92 -5.91 -0.36 -8.80
CA ILE A 92 -6.91 -0.07 -9.83
C ILE A 92 -7.79 1.10 -9.41
N LEU A 93 -8.28 1.11 -8.17
CA LEU A 93 -9.16 2.17 -7.66
C LEU A 93 -8.47 3.52 -7.57
N ILE A 94 -7.24 3.57 -7.06
CA ILE A 94 -6.46 4.81 -6.99
C ILE A 94 -6.17 5.33 -8.39
N THR A 95 -5.81 4.43 -9.32
CA THR A 95 -5.58 4.82 -10.73
C THR A 95 -6.88 5.34 -11.37
N ALA A 96 -8.02 4.68 -11.10
CA ALA A 96 -9.32 5.12 -11.56
C ALA A 96 -9.72 6.47 -10.97
N ILE A 97 -9.42 6.73 -9.70
CA ILE A 97 -9.58 8.06 -9.08
C ILE A 97 -8.78 9.07 -9.88
N ILE A 98 -7.51 8.82 -10.20
CA ILE A 98 -6.66 9.79 -10.91
C ILE A 98 -7.17 10.10 -12.32
N VAL A 99 -7.73 9.13 -13.02
CA VAL A 99 -8.24 9.29 -14.39
C VAL A 99 -9.65 9.89 -14.41
N LEU A 100 -10.53 9.42 -13.53
CA LEU A 100 -11.98 9.66 -13.59
C LEU A 100 -12.47 10.70 -12.58
N TRP A 101 -11.58 11.31 -11.78
CA TRP A 101 -11.98 12.28 -10.77
C TRP A 101 -12.72 13.47 -11.40
N PRO A 102 -13.92 13.87 -10.95
CA PRO A 102 -14.67 14.92 -11.63
C PRO A 102 -14.05 16.34 -11.53
N GLY A 103 -13.12 16.57 -10.61
CA GLY A 103 -12.53 17.91 -10.39
C GLY A 103 -11.24 18.17 -11.16
N SER A 104 -10.30 17.22 -11.12
CA SER A 104 -8.94 17.37 -11.64
C SER A 104 -8.39 15.99 -11.97
N HIS A 105 -7.78 15.80 -13.13
CA HIS A 105 -7.31 14.49 -13.60
C HIS A 105 -5.78 14.46 -13.67
N GLY A 106 -5.21 13.25 -13.75
CA GLY A 106 -3.79 13.07 -14.07
C GLY A 106 -2.85 13.81 -13.12
N LEU A 107 -2.01 14.68 -13.68
CA LEU A 107 -0.98 15.39 -12.92
C LEU A 107 -1.54 16.50 -12.02
N ASP A 108 -2.70 17.07 -12.36
CA ASP A 108 -3.36 18.08 -11.51
C ASP A 108 -4.09 17.45 -10.32
N ASN A 109 -4.29 16.13 -10.37
CA ASN A 109 -4.94 15.38 -9.32
C ASN A 109 -3.99 15.14 -8.12
N GLN A 110 -4.39 15.61 -6.93
CA GLN A 110 -3.60 15.45 -5.70
C GLN A 110 -3.73 14.06 -5.04
N PHE A 111 -4.68 13.23 -5.47
CA PHE A 111 -4.92 11.89 -4.91
C PHE A 111 -3.83 10.87 -5.27
N PHE A 112 -2.81 11.23 -6.04
CA PHE A 112 -1.61 10.37 -6.24
C PHE A 112 -0.94 9.98 -4.92
N VAL A 113 -1.09 10.79 -3.86
CA VAL A 113 -0.56 10.46 -2.52
C VAL A 113 -1.18 9.19 -1.94
N LEU A 114 -2.34 8.74 -2.44
CA LEU A 114 -2.96 7.49 -2.01
C LEU A 114 -2.15 6.25 -2.41
N TYR A 115 -1.26 6.33 -3.42
CA TYR A 115 -0.33 5.24 -3.72
C TYR A 115 0.64 4.98 -2.57
N PHE A 116 0.97 5.99 -1.76
CA PHE A 116 2.03 5.90 -0.74
C PHE A 116 1.74 4.83 0.33
N PRO A 117 0.62 4.90 1.07
CA PRO A 117 0.31 3.88 2.07
C PRO A 117 0.09 2.49 1.46
N VAL A 118 -0.42 2.37 0.23
CA VAL A 118 -0.65 1.08 -0.42
C VAL A 118 0.66 0.40 -0.80
N VAL A 119 1.55 1.14 -1.46
CA VAL A 119 2.89 0.65 -1.82
C VAL A 119 3.69 0.30 -0.58
N PHE A 120 3.63 1.17 0.45
CA PHE A 120 4.28 0.91 1.73
C PHE A 120 3.72 -0.34 2.42
N ALA A 121 2.40 -0.51 2.48
CA ALA A 121 1.75 -1.68 3.06
C ALA A 121 2.18 -2.97 2.36
N PHE A 122 2.21 -2.96 1.03
CA PHE A 122 2.62 -4.11 0.24
C PHE A 122 4.08 -4.50 0.51
N ALA A 123 4.95 -3.49 0.66
CA ALA A 123 6.37 -3.69 0.93
C ALA A 123 6.69 -4.36 2.28
N LEU A 124 5.76 -4.33 3.24
CA LEU A 124 5.93 -4.95 4.55
C LEU A 124 5.63 -6.46 4.56
N VAL A 125 5.03 -6.98 3.49
CA VAL A 125 4.47 -8.34 3.45
C VAL A 125 5.22 -9.22 2.48
N PHE A 126 5.66 -8.63 1.39
CA PHE A 126 6.26 -9.34 0.27
C PHE A 126 7.78 -9.22 0.28
N THR A 127 8.44 -10.16 -0.37
CA THR A 127 9.88 -10.12 -0.58
C THR A 127 10.25 -8.96 -1.49
N ARG A 128 11.49 -8.48 -1.36
CA ARG A 128 12.05 -7.36 -2.14
C ARG A 128 11.76 -7.41 -3.64
N GLN A 129 11.80 -8.59 -4.26
CA GLN A 129 11.57 -8.72 -5.69
C GLN A 129 10.11 -8.47 -6.06
N VAL A 130 9.18 -9.03 -5.28
CA VAL A 130 7.73 -8.89 -5.52
C VAL A 130 7.27 -7.48 -5.17
N GLU A 131 7.80 -6.90 -4.09
CA GLU A 131 7.58 -5.49 -3.73
C GLU A 131 8.06 -4.55 -4.82
N ALA A 132 9.31 -4.69 -5.28
CA ALA A 132 9.85 -3.81 -6.31
C ALA A 132 9.04 -3.89 -7.62
N ALA A 133 8.55 -5.08 -7.98
CA ALA A 133 7.66 -5.25 -9.12
C ALA A 133 6.32 -4.53 -8.92
N TYR A 134 5.73 -4.60 -7.73
CA TYR A 134 4.49 -3.89 -7.41
C TYR A 134 4.67 -2.37 -7.39
N THR A 135 5.75 -1.87 -6.79
CA THR A 135 6.11 -0.44 -6.79
C THR A 135 6.33 0.06 -8.22
N GLY A 136 7.04 -0.71 -9.05
CA GLY A 136 7.21 -0.43 -10.47
C GLY A 136 5.87 -0.40 -11.22
N LEU A 137 4.98 -1.36 -10.94
CA LEU A 137 3.63 -1.38 -11.50
C LEU A 137 2.82 -0.14 -11.09
N ALA A 138 2.92 0.30 -9.85
CA ALA A 138 2.26 1.52 -9.37
C ALA A 138 2.78 2.78 -10.06
N MET A 139 4.10 2.87 -10.24
CA MET A 139 4.73 3.95 -11.00
C MET A 139 4.26 3.98 -12.46
N VAL A 140 4.22 2.82 -13.12
CA VAL A 140 3.73 2.69 -14.49
C VAL A 140 2.24 3.05 -14.57
N ALA A 141 1.41 2.58 -13.65
CA ALA A 141 -0.01 2.89 -13.61
C ALA A 141 -0.26 4.41 -13.45
N TYR A 142 0.47 5.06 -12.55
CA TYR A 142 0.38 6.50 -12.35
C TYR A 142 0.86 7.30 -13.58
N ALA A 143 2.02 6.93 -14.14
CA ALA A 143 2.54 7.58 -15.33
C ALA A 143 1.58 7.41 -16.51
N ALA A 144 1.07 6.19 -16.74
CA ALA A 144 0.08 5.91 -17.76
C ALA A 144 -1.19 6.74 -17.56
N ALA A 145 -1.71 6.86 -16.33
CA ALA A 145 -2.86 7.72 -16.03
C ALA A 145 -2.61 9.19 -16.39
N CYS A 146 -1.41 9.72 -16.12
CA CYS A 146 -1.04 11.09 -16.49
C CYS A 146 -0.96 11.29 -18.01
N PHE A 147 -0.40 10.32 -18.75
CA PHE A 147 -0.37 10.36 -20.21
C PHE A 147 -1.76 10.20 -20.84
N LEU A 148 -2.58 9.28 -20.34
CA LEU A 148 -3.94 9.02 -20.84
C LEU A 148 -4.86 10.23 -20.67
N THR A 149 -4.64 11.02 -19.62
CA THR A 149 -5.41 12.25 -19.36
C THR A 149 -4.88 13.47 -20.12
N GLY A 150 -3.77 13.34 -20.87
CA GLY A 150 -3.17 14.44 -21.62
C GLY A 150 -2.50 15.51 -20.75
N THR A 151 -2.31 15.24 -19.45
CA THR A 151 -1.73 16.21 -18.49
C THR A 151 -0.20 16.26 -18.53
N VAL A 152 0.43 15.30 -19.23
CA VAL A 152 1.89 15.26 -19.40
C VAL A 152 2.22 15.19 -20.89
N HIS A 153 3.08 16.11 -21.31
CA HIS A 153 3.67 16.11 -22.64
C HIS A 153 5.14 15.69 -22.53
N ILE A 154 5.64 14.93 -23.53
CA ILE A 154 7.01 14.39 -23.55
C ILE A 154 8.05 15.50 -23.84
N SER A 155 7.61 16.73 -24.18
CA SER A 155 8.53 17.86 -24.20
C SER A 155 9.07 18.10 -22.78
N ALA A 156 10.37 18.36 -22.66
CA ALA A 156 11.07 18.55 -21.37
C ALA A 156 10.64 19.86 -20.65
N GLY A 157 9.35 19.97 -20.32
CA GLY A 157 8.73 21.07 -19.61
C GLY A 157 8.52 20.78 -18.12
N ASN A 158 7.83 21.70 -17.44
CA ASN A 158 7.58 21.63 -16.00
C ASN A 158 6.77 20.38 -15.58
N ASP A 159 5.85 19.93 -16.45
CA ASP A 159 4.95 18.80 -16.16
C ASP A 159 5.71 17.48 -16.08
N PHE A 160 6.69 17.27 -16.97
CA PHE A 160 7.55 16.09 -16.92
C PHE A 160 8.39 16.06 -15.63
N LYS A 161 8.90 17.22 -15.19
CA LYS A 161 9.62 17.33 -13.91
C LYS A 161 8.71 16.99 -12.73
N LEU A 162 7.48 17.48 -12.71
CA LEU A 162 6.50 17.16 -11.67
C LEU A 162 6.15 15.66 -11.66
N LEU A 163 5.97 15.03 -12.83
CA LEU A 163 5.74 13.59 -12.94
C LEU A 163 6.92 12.82 -12.33
N VAL A 164 8.14 13.14 -12.72
CA VAL A 164 9.35 12.48 -12.21
C VAL A 164 9.47 12.63 -10.69
N MET A 165 9.21 13.82 -10.14
CA MET A 165 9.23 14.01 -8.69
C MET A 165 8.21 13.11 -7.98
N ARG A 166 6.97 13.03 -8.48
CA ARG A 166 5.94 12.16 -7.88
C ARG A 166 6.32 10.68 -7.99
N LEU A 167 6.88 10.24 -9.11
CA LEU A 167 7.39 8.87 -9.28
C LEU A 167 8.53 8.53 -8.32
N ILE A 168 9.44 9.47 -8.07
CA ILE A 168 10.52 9.31 -7.08
C ILE A 168 9.93 9.12 -5.68
N VAL A 169 8.91 9.90 -5.31
CA VAL A 169 8.28 9.75 -3.99
C VAL A 169 7.54 8.42 -3.86
N ILE A 170 6.83 7.96 -4.89
CA ILE A 170 6.22 6.62 -4.90
C ILE A 170 7.29 5.53 -4.71
N ALA A 171 8.41 5.62 -5.44
CA ALA A 171 9.53 4.70 -5.31
C ALA A 171 10.15 4.73 -3.91
N ALA A 172 10.29 5.92 -3.31
CA ALA A 172 10.79 6.11 -1.96
C ALA A 172 9.90 5.41 -0.91
N MET A 173 8.58 5.43 -1.10
CA MET A 173 7.65 4.74 -0.18
C MET A 173 7.82 3.21 -0.23
N GLY A 174 7.98 2.62 -1.42
CA GLY A 174 8.28 1.19 -1.56
C GLY A 174 9.61 0.82 -0.93
N PHE A 175 10.64 1.64 -1.21
CA PHE A 175 11.96 1.48 -0.60
C PHE A 175 11.92 1.56 0.93
N LEU A 176 11.19 2.52 1.50
CA LEU A 176 11.05 2.70 2.96
C LEU A 176 10.40 1.48 3.61
N GLY A 177 9.32 0.95 3.04
CA GLY A 177 8.67 -0.26 3.57
C GLY A 177 9.59 -1.47 3.54
N ASN A 178 10.31 -1.67 2.44
CA ASN A 178 11.29 -2.75 2.30
C ASN A 178 12.48 -2.59 3.27
N TYR A 179 13.00 -1.37 3.44
CA TYR A 179 14.06 -1.07 4.39
C TYR A 179 13.62 -1.36 5.84
N TYR A 180 12.41 -0.95 6.21
CA TYR A 180 11.83 -1.22 7.52
C TYR A 180 11.73 -2.73 7.79
N PHE A 181 11.24 -3.49 6.81
CA PHE A 181 11.14 -4.95 6.90
C PHE A 181 12.51 -5.62 7.12
N ARG A 182 13.56 -5.11 6.46
CA ARG A 182 14.93 -5.63 6.65
C ARG A 182 15.43 -5.41 8.08
N ILE A 183 15.22 -4.21 8.63
CA ILE A 183 15.59 -3.91 10.02
C ILE A 183 14.86 -4.85 10.98
N GLN A 184 13.57 -5.12 10.76
CA GLN A 184 12.82 -6.03 11.62
C GLN A 184 13.39 -7.45 11.57
N ARG A 185 13.70 -7.98 10.38
CA ARG A 185 14.32 -9.30 10.24
C ARG A 185 15.68 -9.40 10.90
N ASP A 186 16.51 -8.37 10.76
CA ASP A 186 17.82 -8.32 11.42
C ASP A 186 17.68 -8.31 12.95
N ARG A 187 16.67 -7.60 13.49
CA ARG A 187 16.37 -7.58 14.94
C ARG A 187 15.89 -8.95 15.43
N LEU A 188 15.00 -9.61 14.69
CA LEU A 188 14.50 -10.95 15.02
C LEU A 188 15.62 -12.01 14.98
N ALA A 189 16.52 -11.93 13.99
CA ALA A 189 17.67 -12.83 13.87
C ALA A 189 18.72 -12.63 14.98
N ARG A 190 18.81 -11.43 15.57
CA ARG A 190 19.67 -11.14 16.73
C ARG A 190 19.02 -11.63 18.02
N ALA A 191 17.73 -11.38 18.22
CA ALA A 191 16.98 -11.80 19.40
C ALA A 191 16.93 -13.33 19.56
N SER A 192 16.81 -14.08 18.44
CA SER A 192 16.85 -15.54 18.44
C SER A 192 18.24 -16.10 18.76
N ARG A 193 19.32 -15.43 18.35
CA ARG A 193 20.70 -15.78 18.71
C ARG A 193 21.02 -15.48 20.18
N SER A 194 20.59 -14.35 20.72
CA SER A 194 20.80 -14.02 22.13
C SER A 194 20.05 -14.97 23.07
N ARG A 195 18.90 -15.50 22.66
CA ARG A 195 18.09 -16.45 23.43
C ARG A 195 18.57 -17.89 23.34
N THR A 196 19.42 -18.23 22.36
CA THR A 196 20.07 -19.55 22.25
C THR A 196 21.44 -19.61 22.93
N ALA A 197 22.05 -18.45 23.20
CA ALA A 197 23.34 -18.31 23.90
C ALA A 197 23.22 -18.13 25.42
N ALA A 198 22.02 -17.85 25.93
CA ALA A 198 21.66 -17.88 27.36
C ALA A 198 21.02 -19.23 27.71
#